data_AF-A0A660NL30-F1
#
_entry.id   AF-A0A660NL30-F1
#
_cell.length_a   1.000
_cell.length_b   1.000
_cell.length_c   1.000
_cell.angle_alpha   90.00
_cell.angle_beta   90.00
_cell.angle_gamma   90.00
#
_symmetry.space_group_name_H-M   'P 1'
#
loop_
_entity.id
_entity.type
_entity.pdbx_description
1 polymer ?
#
loop_
_entity_poly.entity_id
_entity_poly.type
_entity_poly.pdbx_seq_one_letter_code
_entity_poly.pdbx_strand_id
1 'polypeptide(L)'
;MIARLLARLGQSVLVLLVVSMVAFLVFRYLGDPTVSLLGDDASVAEREALMARLGFDQPVLVQYGAWLKQVLQGQFGVSYRFHEPVLSVIAARVPATVELSLAAALFAIVGGIGLGVLTAIRNGTLTARAVMGVSLVGVSLPTFLIGIGLIYLFSVELQWLPAFGRGTLTPVGGWQTGLLTRSGLSALVLPAITLGFFKLTLIMRLVRTEMLDVLGRDHIRFARARGLTRAALYGRHALRNTLIPVITI
;
A
#
# COMPACT_ATOMS: atom_id res chain seq x y z
N MET A 1 8.72 29.96 -4.70
CA MET A 1 7.88 28.78 -5.05
C MET A 1 8.50 27.96 -6.17
N ILE A 2 8.87 28.57 -7.31
CA ILE A 2 9.47 27.89 -8.48
C ILE A 2 10.77 27.16 -8.15
N ALA A 3 11.71 27.80 -7.44
CA ALA A 3 12.96 27.14 -7.01
C ALA A 3 12.72 25.88 -6.15
N ARG A 4 11.69 25.88 -5.31
CA ARG A 4 11.31 24.70 -4.50
C ARG A 4 10.68 23.60 -5.36
N LEU A 5 9.87 23.97 -6.36
CA LEU A 5 9.30 23.03 -7.32
C LEU A 5 10.41 22.37 -8.15
N LEU A 6 11.36 23.15 -8.68
CA LEU A 6 12.50 22.64 -9.43
C LEU A 6 13.40 21.74 -8.56
N ALA A 7 13.68 22.13 -7.32
CA ALA A 7 14.42 21.30 -6.38
C ALA A 7 13.72 19.95 -6.13
N ARG A 8 12.40 19.96 -5.92
CA ARG A 8 11.60 18.73 -5.74
C ARG A 8 11.58 17.88 -6.99
N LEU A 9 11.42 18.48 -8.18
CA LEU A 9 11.47 17.75 -9.44
C LEU A 9 12.83 17.09 -9.67
N GLY A 10 13.92 17.81 -9.41
CA GLY A 10 15.28 17.25 -9.49
C GLY A 10 15.49 16.10 -8.51
N GLN A 11 15.01 16.24 -7.26
CA GLN A 11 15.03 15.18 -6.27
C GLN A 11 14.20 13.96 -6.72
N SER A 12 13.00 14.16 -7.26
CA SER A 12 12.17 13.08 -7.78
C SER A 12 12.83 12.34 -8.93
N VAL A 13 13.44 13.06 -9.89
CA VAL A 13 14.19 12.45 -11.00
C VAL A 13 15.36 11.63 -10.48
N LEU A 14 16.14 12.17 -9.54
CA LEU A 14 17.26 11.45 -8.94
C LEU A 14 16.79 10.18 -8.22
N VAL A 15 15.71 10.25 -7.44
CA VAL A 15 15.12 9.09 -6.77
C VAL A 15 14.66 8.05 -7.79
N LEU A 16 13.99 8.46 -8.86
CA LEU A 16 13.54 7.54 -9.93
C LEU A 16 14.73 6.87 -10.63
N LEU A 17 15.81 7.60 -10.91
CA LEU A 17 17.02 7.03 -11.50
C LEU A 17 17.67 6.02 -10.57
N VAL A 18 17.83 6.34 -9.28
CA VAL A 18 18.41 5.43 -8.30
C VAL A 18 17.55 4.18 -8.12
N VAL A 19 16.24 4.33 -7.93
CA VAL A 19 15.32 3.19 -7.73
C VAL A 19 15.26 2.31 -8.96
N SER A 20 15.19 2.90 -10.16
CA SER A 20 15.19 2.12 -11.42
C SER A 20 16.52 1.44 -11.68
N MET A 21 17.66 2.06 -11.36
CA MET A 21 18.97 1.42 -11.43
C MET A 21 19.05 0.25 -10.46
N VAL A 22 18.64 0.42 -9.21
CA VAL A 22 18.62 -0.67 -8.22
C VAL A 22 17.72 -1.81 -8.70
N ALA A 23 16.51 -1.52 -9.19
CA ALA A 23 15.63 -2.53 -9.76
C ALA A 23 16.27 -3.24 -10.96
N PHE A 24 16.91 -2.49 -11.86
CA PHE A 24 17.62 -3.04 -13.02
C PHE A 24 18.74 -3.99 -12.59
N LEU A 25 19.58 -3.58 -11.62
CA LEU A 25 20.63 -4.43 -11.06
C LEU A 25 20.06 -5.69 -10.41
N VAL A 26 19.02 -5.56 -9.61
CA VAL A 26 18.35 -6.70 -8.98
C VAL A 26 17.93 -7.70 -10.05
N PHE A 27 17.14 -7.30 -11.06
CA PHE A 27 16.71 -8.24 -12.11
C PHE A 27 17.85 -8.78 -12.99
N ARG A 28 18.90 -7.99 -13.19
CA ARG A 28 20.09 -8.41 -13.92
C ARG A 28 20.85 -9.54 -13.21
N TYR A 29 20.85 -9.56 -11.88
CA TYR A 29 21.64 -10.50 -11.07
C TYR A 29 20.80 -11.55 -10.34
N LEU A 30 19.47 -11.39 -10.20
CA LEU A 30 18.59 -12.37 -9.53
C LEU A 30 18.27 -13.60 -10.40
N GLY A 31 18.67 -13.63 -11.67
CA GLY A 31 18.48 -14.79 -12.53
C GLY A 31 19.10 -14.57 -13.90
N ASP A 32 19.46 -15.67 -14.56
CA ASP A 32 19.90 -15.63 -15.96
C ASP A 32 18.66 -15.67 -16.88
N PRO A 33 18.32 -14.57 -17.55
CA PRO A 33 17.17 -14.54 -18.47
C PRO A 33 17.33 -15.53 -19.63
N THR A 34 18.55 -15.94 -19.99
CA THR A 34 18.77 -16.93 -21.05
C THR A 34 18.22 -18.30 -20.67
N VAL A 35 18.27 -18.67 -19.37
CA VAL A 35 17.66 -19.91 -18.86
C VAL A 35 16.15 -19.88 -19.05
N SER A 36 15.50 -18.75 -18.73
CA SER A 36 14.05 -18.61 -18.90
C SER A 36 13.60 -18.56 -20.37
N LEU A 37 14.50 -18.18 -21.29
CA LEU A 37 14.18 -17.97 -22.71
C LEU A 37 14.53 -19.17 -23.60
N LEU A 38 15.61 -19.90 -23.29
CA LEU A 38 16.09 -21.04 -24.09
C LEU A 38 15.86 -22.40 -23.40
N GLY A 39 15.50 -22.40 -22.11
CA GLY A 39 15.41 -23.61 -21.30
C GLY A 39 16.78 -24.08 -20.77
N ASP A 40 16.75 -25.12 -19.94
CA ASP A 40 17.97 -25.66 -19.31
C ASP A 40 18.88 -26.36 -20.34
N ASP A 41 18.30 -26.99 -21.36
CA ASP A 41 19.00 -27.80 -22.38
C ASP A 41 19.71 -26.97 -23.47
N ALA A 42 19.60 -25.65 -23.44
CA ALA A 42 20.18 -24.77 -24.45
C ALA A 42 21.71 -24.84 -24.47
N SER A 43 22.28 -25.00 -25.68
CA SER A 43 23.73 -25.07 -25.87
C SER A 43 24.41 -23.76 -25.47
N VAL A 44 25.71 -23.84 -25.11
CA VAL A 44 26.51 -22.66 -24.75
C VAL A 44 26.52 -21.64 -25.88
N ALA A 45 26.61 -22.09 -27.13
CA ALA A 45 26.59 -21.22 -28.31
C ALA A 45 25.26 -20.47 -28.48
N GLU A 46 24.12 -21.13 -28.21
CA GLU A 46 22.80 -20.49 -28.25
C GLU A 46 22.63 -19.44 -27.14
N ARG A 47 23.16 -19.73 -25.95
CA ARG A 47 23.16 -18.79 -24.81
C ARG A 47 24.01 -17.56 -25.11
N GLU A 48 25.23 -17.74 -25.62
CA GLU A 48 26.12 -16.64 -26.00
C GLU A 48 25.52 -15.78 -27.12
N ALA A 49 24.93 -16.41 -28.14
CA ALA A 49 24.24 -15.70 -29.22
C ALA A 49 23.05 -14.88 -28.70
N LEU A 50 22.28 -15.41 -27.75
CA LEU A 50 21.18 -14.68 -27.13
C LEU A 50 21.67 -13.54 -26.24
N MET A 51 22.75 -13.75 -25.48
CA MET A 51 23.35 -12.69 -24.66
C MET A 51 23.81 -11.52 -25.51
N ALA A 52 24.51 -11.79 -26.61
CA ALA A 52 24.95 -10.77 -27.56
C ALA A 52 23.76 -10.04 -28.20
N ARG A 53 22.70 -10.77 -28.57
CA ARG A 53 21.47 -10.18 -29.14
C ARG A 53 20.72 -9.28 -28.16
N LEU A 54 20.70 -9.64 -26.87
CA LEU A 54 20.04 -8.87 -25.81
C LEU A 54 20.94 -7.77 -25.21
N GLY A 55 22.19 -7.66 -25.66
CA GLY A 55 23.16 -6.69 -25.14
C GLY A 55 23.62 -7.00 -23.72
N PHE A 56 23.45 -8.24 -23.27
CA PHE A 56 23.83 -8.69 -21.94
C PHE A 56 25.33 -8.89 -21.77
N ASP A 57 26.11 -8.80 -22.83
CA ASP A 57 27.56 -8.75 -22.85
C ASP A 57 28.12 -7.33 -22.59
N GLN A 58 27.29 -6.29 -22.68
CA GLN A 58 27.73 -4.89 -22.54
C GLN A 58 27.91 -4.45 -21.08
N PRO A 59 28.69 -3.37 -20.81
CA PRO A 59 28.77 -2.79 -19.47
C PRO A 59 27.39 -2.37 -18.95
N VAL A 60 27.14 -2.59 -17.65
CA VAL A 60 25.83 -2.36 -17.02
C VAL A 60 25.28 -0.95 -17.26
N LEU A 61 26.14 0.07 -17.22
CA LEU A 61 25.75 1.46 -17.47
C LEU A 61 25.25 1.69 -18.90
N VAL A 62 25.83 0.98 -19.88
CA VAL A 62 25.41 1.06 -21.29
C VAL A 62 24.04 0.39 -21.45
N GLN A 63 23.86 -0.80 -20.86
CA GLN A 63 22.57 -1.51 -20.88
C GLN A 63 21.46 -0.66 -20.23
N TYR A 64 21.73 -0.12 -19.04
CA TYR A 64 20.78 0.73 -18.33
C TYR A 64 20.46 2.00 -19.12
N GLY A 65 21.45 2.66 -19.72
CA GLY A 65 21.25 3.84 -20.56
C GLY A 65 20.39 3.55 -21.79
N ALA A 66 20.63 2.43 -22.46
CA ALA A 66 19.82 1.98 -23.61
C ALA A 66 18.38 1.66 -23.19
N TRP A 67 18.19 0.92 -22.09
CA TRP A 67 16.88 0.63 -21.53
C TRP A 67 16.13 1.91 -21.12
N LEU A 68 16.80 2.83 -20.42
CA LEU A 68 16.22 4.10 -19.99
C LEU A 68 15.76 4.93 -21.18
N LYS A 69 16.56 5.00 -22.26
CA LYS A 69 16.17 5.68 -23.50
C LYS A 69 14.89 5.11 -24.10
N GLN A 70 14.74 3.78 -24.15
CA GLN A 70 13.53 3.13 -24.67
C GLN A 70 12.32 3.43 -23.78
N VAL A 71 12.48 3.32 -22.45
CA VAL A 71 11.42 3.60 -21.48
C VAL A 71 10.94 5.05 -21.57
N LEU A 72 11.86 6.02 -21.71
CA LEU A 72 11.52 7.43 -21.88
C LEU A 72 10.76 7.71 -23.20
N GLN A 73 10.88 6.84 -24.20
CA GLN A 73 10.11 6.87 -25.44
C GLN A 73 8.78 6.09 -25.36
N GLY A 74 8.44 5.55 -24.18
CA GLY A 74 7.25 4.73 -23.97
C GLY A 74 7.41 3.27 -24.41
N GLN A 75 8.62 2.83 -24.74
CA GLN A 75 8.92 1.48 -25.18
C GLN A 75 9.45 0.65 -24.00
N PHE A 76 8.57 -0.07 -23.32
CA PHE A 76 8.92 -0.89 -22.16
C PHE A 76 9.39 -2.32 -22.52
N GLY A 77 9.32 -2.68 -23.80
CA GLY A 77 9.67 -4.02 -24.29
C GLY A 77 8.62 -5.09 -23.98
N VAL A 78 9.07 -6.35 -24.06
CA VAL A 78 8.26 -7.55 -23.87
C VAL A 78 8.70 -8.25 -22.58
N SER A 79 7.74 -8.74 -21.81
CA SER A 79 8.00 -9.57 -20.64
C SER A 79 8.53 -10.93 -21.06
N TYR A 80 9.73 -11.31 -20.62
CA TYR A 80 10.30 -12.64 -20.88
C TYR A 80 9.50 -13.77 -20.24
N ARG A 81 8.73 -13.49 -19.18
CA ARG A 81 7.91 -14.48 -18.50
C ARG A 81 6.55 -14.69 -19.16
N PHE A 82 5.90 -13.59 -19.54
CA PHE A 82 4.53 -13.62 -20.07
C PHE A 82 4.48 -13.59 -21.60
N HIS A 83 5.60 -13.32 -22.26
CA HIS A 83 5.70 -13.16 -23.72
C HIS A 83 4.75 -12.09 -24.28
N GLU A 84 4.42 -11.09 -23.45
CA GLU A 84 3.49 -9.99 -23.75
C GLU A 84 4.16 -8.63 -23.53
N PRO A 85 3.68 -7.56 -24.18
CA PRO A 85 4.16 -6.20 -23.91
C PRO A 85 4.10 -5.86 -22.41
N VAL A 86 5.17 -5.31 -21.86
CA VAL A 86 5.25 -5.01 -20.41
C VAL A 86 4.10 -4.10 -19.95
N LEU A 87 3.69 -3.14 -20.79
CA LEU A 87 2.57 -2.26 -20.49
C LEU A 87 1.23 -3.00 -20.36
N SER A 88 0.96 -4.04 -21.15
CA SER A 88 -0.30 -4.81 -21.02
C SER A 88 -0.31 -5.58 -19.71
N VAL A 89 0.82 -6.19 -19.37
CA VAL A 89 1.04 -6.93 -18.12
C VAL A 89 0.85 -6.03 -16.89
N ILE A 90 1.39 -4.80 -16.93
CA ILE A 90 1.20 -3.80 -15.85
C ILE A 90 -0.25 -3.35 -15.80
N ALA A 91 -0.83 -2.93 -16.93
CA ALA A 91 -2.20 -2.41 -17.01
C ALA A 91 -3.23 -3.43 -16.47
N ALA A 92 -3.05 -4.72 -16.75
CA ALA A 92 -3.91 -5.77 -16.23
C ALA A 92 -3.90 -5.90 -14.69
N ARG A 93 -2.84 -5.43 -14.02
CA ARG A 93 -2.66 -5.50 -12.56
C ARG A 93 -3.04 -4.20 -11.85
N VAL A 94 -3.06 -3.07 -12.55
CA VAL A 94 -3.44 -1.76 -12.00
C VAL A 94 -4.77 -1.83 -11.23
N PRO A 95 -5.84 -2.49 -11.74
CA PRO A 95 -7.08 -2.62 -11.00
C PRO A 95 -6.94 -3.24 -9.61
N ALA A 96 -6.16 -4.33 -9.51
CA ALA A 96 -5.93 -5.00 -8.23
C ALA A 96 -5.24 -4.07 -7.23
N THR A 97 -4.19 -3.38 -7.67
CA THR A 97 -3.38 -2.52 -6.81
C THR A 97 -4.20 -1.33 -6.31
N VAL A 98 -5.00 -0.70 -7.18
CA VAL A 98 -5.83 0.44 -6.80
C VAL A 98 -6.92 0.02 -5.82
N GLU A 99 -7.67 -1.04 -6.12
CA GLU A 99 -8.74 -1.54 -5.25
C GLU A 99 -8.21 -1.90 -3.87
N LEU A 100 -7.10 -2.63 -3.81
CA LEU A 100 -6.49 -3.04 -2.56
C LEU A 100 -5.97 -1.85 -1.75
N SER A 101 -5.28 -0.91 -2.42
CA SER A 101 -4.72 0.27 -1.76
C SER A 101 -5.82 1.17 -1.19
N LEU A 102 -6.92 1.35 -1.94
CA LEU A 102 -8.08 2.12 -1.47
C LEU A 102 -8.81 1.41 -0.33
N ALA A 103 -9.00 0.09 -0.41
CA ALA A 103 -9.62 -0.67 0.67
C ALA A 103 -8.79 -0.61 1.97
N ALA A 104 -7.47 -0.78 1.86
CA ALA A 104 -6.54 -0.66 3.00
C ALA A 104 -6.54 0.75 3.59
N ALA A 105 -6.53 1.79 2.74
CA ALA A 105 -6.60 3.18 3.18
C ALA A 105 -7.92 3.50 3.87
N LEU A 106 -9.05 3.07 3.29
CA LEU A 106 -10.38 3.27 3.87
C LEU A 106 -10.50 2.59 5.24
N PHE A 107 -10.04 1.34 5.35
CA PHE A 107 -9.97 0.62 6.62
C PHE A 107 -9.12 1.38 7.65
N ALA A 108 -7.94 1.85 7.25
CA ALA A 108 -7.05 2.58 8.14
C ALA A 108 -7.63 3.91 8.61
N ILE A 109 -8.24 4.68 7.72
CA ILE A 109 -8.83 5.99 8.02
C ILE A 109 -10.06 5.83 8.90
N VAL A 110 -11.03 5.01 8.48
CA VAL A 110 -12.30 4.84 9.21
C VAL A 110 -12.04 4.19 10.57
N GLY A 111 -11.24 3.11 10.60
CA GLY A 111 -10.87 2.43 11.83
C GLY A 111 -10.00 3.29 12.74
N GLY A 112 -9.01 3.98 12.19
CA GLY A 112 -8.09 4.82 12.93
C GLY A 112 -8.81 6.01 13.59
N ILE A 113 -9.62 6.74 12.82
CA ILE A 113 -10.41 7.86 13.36
C ILE A 113 -11.42 7.34 14.40
N GLY A 114 -12.17 6.29 14.08
CA GLY A 114 -13.18 5.73 14.97
C GLY A 114 -12.61 5.27 16.31
N LEU A 115 -11.52 4.49 16.29
CA LEU A 115 -10.85 4.03 17.50
C LEU A 115 -10.12 5.16 18.23
N GLY A 116 -9.54 6.13 17.51
CA GLY A 116 -8.89 7.28 18.11
C GLY A 116 -9.86 8.12 18.92
N VAL A 117 -11.02 8.43 18.34
CA VAL A 117 -12.13 9.14 19.01
C VAL A 117 -12.66 8.31 20.18
N LEU A 118 -12.92 7.01 19.98
CA LEU A 118 -13.44 6.13 21.02
C LEU A 118 -12.52 6.10 22.25
N THR A 119 -11.23 5.89 22.04
CA THR A 119 -10.28 5.80 23.14
C THR A 119 -10.09 7.16 23.83
N ALA A 120 -10.16 8.27 23.11
CA ALA A 120 -10.08 9.62 23.69
C ALA A 120 -11.31 9.94 24.57
N ILE A 121 -12.52 9.61 24.11
CA ILE A 121 -13.76 9.83 24.88
C ILE A 121 -13.79 8.94 26.13
N ARG A 122 -13.40 7.67 25.99
CA ARG A 122 -13.39 6.70 27.10
C ARG A 122 -12.02 6.65 27.79
N ASN A 123 -11.36 7.80 27.92
CA ASN A 123 -10.02 7.85 28.51
C ASN A 123 -10.01 7.24 29.92
N GLY A 124 -8.95 6.48 30.24
CA GLY A 124 -8.81 5.79 31.52
C GLY A 124 -9.62 4.50 31.70
N THR A 125 -10.57 4.19 30.81
CA THR A 125 -11.36 2.94 30.88
C THR A 125 -10.56 1.72 30.42
N LEU A 126 -11.00 0.52 30.83
CA LEU A 126 -10.42 -0.75 30.38
C LEU A 126 -10.49 -0.90 28.85
N THR A 127 -11.58 -0.46 28.22
CA THR A 127 -11.72 -0.46 26.75
C THR A 127 -10.62 0.36 26.08
N ALA A 128 -10.36 1.58 26.57
CA ALA A 128 -9.32 2.42 26.00
C ALA A 128 -7.91 1.81 26.20
N ARG A 129 -7.65 1.22 27.37
CA ARG A 129 -6.39 0.51 27.64
C ARG A 129 -6.21 -0.71 26.73
N ALA A 130 -7.26 -1.50 26.53
CA ALA A 130 -7.23 -2.68 25.67
C ALA A 130 -6.94 -2.32 24.20
N VAL A 131 -7.66 -1.33 23.65
CA VAL A 131 -7.43 -0.87 22.27
C VAL A 131 -6.02 -0.32 22.08
N MET A 132 -5.51 0.45 23.05
CA MET A 132 -4.13 0.94 23.03
C MET A 132 -3.09 -0.19 23.13
N GLY A 133 -3.36 -1.23 23.93
CA GLY A 133 -2.53 -2.43 24.04
C GLY A 133 -2.46 -3.20 22.73
N VAL A 134 -3.61 -3.48 22.10
CA VAL A 134 -3.67 -4.13 20.77
C VAL A 134 -2.93 -3.31 19.72
N SER A 135 -3.09 -1.99 19.73
CA SER A 135 -2.33 -1.10 18.84
C SER A 135 -0.83 -1.19 19.06
N LEU A 136 -0.36 -1.38 20.30
CA LEU A 136 1.06 -1.51 20.58
C LEU A 136 1.60 -2.81 19.98
N VAL A 137 0.91 -3.93 20.20
CA VAL A 137 1.29 -5.24 19.65
C VAL A 137 1.43 -5.18 18.14
N GLY A 138 0.45 -4.62 17.43
CA GLY A 138 0.51 -4.61 15.96
C GLY A 138 1.46 -3.55 15.35
N VAL A 139 2.01 -2.63 16.14
CA VAL A 139 3.16 -1.81 15.69
C VAL A 139 4.48 -2.54 15.93
N SER A 140 4.55 -3.38 16.98
CA SER A 140 5.75 -4.15 17.32
C SER A 140 5.95 -5.38 16.44
N LEU A 141 4.88 -5.94 15.87
CA LEU A 141 4.97 -7.10 14.99
C LEU A 141 5.28 -6.70 13.54
N PRO A 142 6.20 -7.42 12.86
CA PRO A 142 6.37 -7.29 11.42
C PRO A 142 5.06 -7.54 10.66
N THR A 143 4.79 -6.70 9.65
CA THR A 143 3.53 -6.75 8.88
C THR A 143 3.29 -8.11 8.23
N PHE A 144 4.33 -8.79 7.76
CA PHE A 144 4.20 -10.12 7.16
C PHE A 144 3.74 -11.18 8.19
N LEU A 145 4.16 -11.10 9.45
CA LEU A 145 3.71 -12.00 10.53
C LEU A 145 2.22 -11.80 10.82
N ILE A 146 1.77 -10.54 10.83
CA ILE A 146 0.34 -10.23 10.96
C ILE A 146 -0.42 -10.84 9.77
N GLY A 147 0.09 -10.68 8.55
CA GLY A 147 -0.52 -11.27 7.35
C GLY A 147 -0.63 -12.79 7.42
N ILE A 148 0.46 -13.49 7.74
CA ILE A 148 0.48 -14.95 7.88
C ILE A 148 -0.44 -15.41 8.99
N GLY A 149 -0.44 -14.74 10.16
CA GLY A 149 -1.32 -15.07 11.27
C GLY A 149 -2.80 -14.89 10.94
N LEU A 150 -3.15 -13.83 10.20
CA LEU A 150 -4.50 -13.61 9.71
C LEU A 150 -4.94 -14.69 8.71
N ILE A 151 -4.06 -15.08 7.78
CA ILE A 151 -4.33 -16.18 6.84
C ILE A 151 -4.52 -17.49 7.60
N TYR A 152 -3.62 -17.82 8.53
CA TYR A 152 -3.72 -19.04 9.33
C TYR A 152 -5.05 -19.11 10.09
N LEU A 153 -5.39 -18.04 10.82
CA LEU A 153 -6.62 -18.01 11.61
C LEU A 153 -7.89 -18.01 10.73
N PHE A 154 -8.00 -17.09 9.77
CA PHE A 154 -9.25 -16.86 9.05
C PHE A 154 -9.43 -17.73 7.80
N SER A 155 -8.34 -18.23 7.21
CA SER A 155 -8.42 -19.07 6.01
C SER A 155 -8.19 -20.54 6.29
N VAL A 156 -7.27 -20.89 7.20
CA VAL A 156 -6.95 -22.30 7.48
C VAL A 156 -7.84 -22.85 8.58
N GLU A 157 -7.84 -22.22 9.76
CA GLU A 157 -8.58 -22.72 10.93
C GLU A 157 -10.09 -22.45 10.82
N LEU A 158 -10.48 -21.18 10.63
CA LEU A 158 -11.89 -20.81 10.58
C LEU A 158 -12.54 -21.04 9.22
N GLN A 159 -11.76 -21.08 8.14
CA GLN A 159 -12.23 -21.21 6.76
C GLN A 159 -13.26 -20.14 6.34
N TRP A 160 -13.19 -18.95 6.92
CA TRP A 160 -14.12 -17.85 6.64
C TRP A 160 -13.75 -17.06 5.39
N LEU A 161 -12.44 -16.89 5.14
CA LEU A 161 -11.92 -16.02 4.09
C LEU A 161 -10.89 -16.77 3.25
N PRO A 162 -10.80 -16.49 1.93
CA PRO A 162 -9.82 -17.16 1.08
C PRO A 162 -8.39 -16.73 1.41
N ALA A 163 -7.43 -17.66 1.28
CA ALA A 163 -6.01 -17.39 1.57
C ALA A 163 -5.31 -16.60 0.45
N PHE A 164 -5.76 -16.74 -0.80
CA PHE A 164 -5.16 -16.09 -1.97
C PHE A 164 -6.20 -15.86 -3.08
N GLY A 165 -5.83 -15.07 -4.08
CA GLY A 165 -6.64 -14.78 -5.26
C GLY A 165 -7.43 -13.47 -5.18
N ARG A 166 -8.27 -13.23 -6.18
CA ARG A 166 -9.14 -12.03 -6.28
C ARG A 166 -10.64 -12.35 -6.39
N GLY A 167 -11.03 -13.59 -6.12
CA GLY A 167 -12.41 -14.05 -6.31
C GLY A 167 -12.87 -13.91 -7.77
N THR A 168 -14.18 -13.77 -7.94
CA THR A 168 -14.82 -13.60 -9.25
C THR A 168 -14.70 -12.14 -9.68
N LEU A 169 -14.18 -11.89 -10.87
CA LEU A 169 -14.02 -10.54 -11.42
C LEU A 169 -15.17 -10.22 -12.37
N THR A 170 -15.61 -8.96 -12.34
CA THR A 170 -16.63 -8.43 -13.26
C THR A 170 -15.98 -7.32 -14.10
N PRO A 171 -16.11 -7.38 -15.44
CA PRO A 171 -15.64 -6.32 -16.32
C PRO A 171 -16.56 -5.08 -16.22
N VAL A 172 -15.97 -3.92 -15.97
CA VAL A 172 -16.66 -2.62 -15.95
C VAL A 172 -15.80 -1.61 -16.74
N GLY A 173 -16.20 -1.25 -17.96
CA GLY A 173 -15.51 -0.20 -18.73
C GLY A 173 -14.00 -0.42 -18.93
N GLY A 174 -13.56 -1.66 -19.18
CA GLY A 174 -12.14 -2.03 -19.31
C GLY A 174 -11.42 -2.29 -17.98
N TRP A 175 -12.12 -2.13 -16.86
CA TRP A 175 -11.62 -2.42 -15.51
C TRP A 175 -12.14 -3.77 -15.00
N GLN A 176 -11.23 -4.64 -14.55
CA GLN A 176 -11.60 -5.93 -13.95
C GLN A 176 -11.68 -5.79 -12.43
N THR A 177 -12.91 -5.68 -11.91
CA THR A 177 -13.15 -5.44 -10.47
C THR A 177 -13.66 -6.66 -9.74
N GLY A 178 -13.13 -6.88 -8.53
CA GLY A 178 -13.67 -7.83 -7.55
C GLY A 178 -14.64 -7.18 -6.55
N LEU A 179 -14.79 -5.85 -6.56
CA LEU A 179 -15.58 -5.12 -5.57
C LEU A 179 -17.10 -5.38 -5.68
N LEU A 180 -17.56 -5.78 -6.86
CA LEU A 180 -18.97 -6.05 -7.13
C LEU A 180 -19.38 -7.49 -6.81
N THR A 181 -18.43 -8.34 -6.44
CA THR A 181 -18.69 -9.76 -6.13
C THR A 181 -18.40 -10.04 -4.66
N ARG A 182 -19.19 -10.94 -4.06
CA ARG A 182 -18.95 -11.37 -2.68
C ARG A 182 -17.59 -12.05 -2.51
N SER A 183 -17.19 -12.85 -3.50
CA SER A 183 -15.92 -13.56 -3.52
C SER A 183 -14.72 -12.61 -3.70
N GLY A 184 -14.86 -11.53 -4.45
CA GLY A 184 -13.81 -10.52 -4.58
C GLY A 184 -13.69 -9.65 -3.33
N LEU A 185 -14.81 -9.26 -2.71
CA LEU A 185 -14.79 -8.56 -1.42
C LEU A 185 -14.14 -9.40 -0.32
N SER A 186 -14.48 -10.69 -0.19
CA SER A 186 -13.87 -11.58 0.81
C SER A 186 -12.36 -11.75 0.59
N ALA A 187 -11.92 -11.83 -0.66
CA ALA A 187 -10.50 -11.90 -1.02
C ALA A 187 -9.70 -10.62 -0.69
N LEU A 188 -10.37 -9.47 -0.56
CA LEU A 188 -9.72 -8.21 -0.20
C LEU A 188 -9.57 -7.99 1.31
N VAL A 189 -10.39 -8.64 2.14
CA VAL A 189 -10.44 -8.36 3.59
C VAL A 189 -9.08 -8.57 4.28
N LEU A 190 -8.49 -9.76 4.16
CA LEU A 190 -7.23 -10.06 4.86
C LEU A 190 -6.09 -9.15 4.38
N PRO A 191 -5.82 -9.01 3.06
CA PRO A 191 -4.74 -8.15 2.58
C PRO A 191 -4.96 -6.68 2.93
N ALA A 192 -6.21 -6.18 2.86
CA ALA A 192 -6.52 -4.79 3.21
C ALA A 192 -6.30 -4.51 4.70
N ILE A 193 -6.70 -5.44 5.58
CA ILE A 193 -6.44 -5.34 7.02
C ILE A 193 -4.92 -5.38 7.26
N THR A 194 -4.20 -6.34 6.69
CA THR A 194 -2.74 -6.46 6.87
C THR A 194 -2.01 -5.18 6.46
N LEU A 195 -2.31 -4.64 5.28
CA LEU A 195 -1.69 -3.41 4.78
C LEU A 195 -2.13 -2.17 5.58
N GLY A 196 -3.42 -2.07 5.89
CA GLY A 196 -3.99 -0.91 6.56
C GLY A 196 -3.71 -0.86 8.07
N PHE A 197 -3.40 -1.98 8.72
CA PHE A 197 -3.27 -2.05 10.19
C PHE A 197 -2.21 -1.08 10.74
N PHE A 198 -1.05 -0.99 10.10
CA PHE A 198 0.01 -0.09 10.55
C PHE A 198 -0.40 1.39 10.42
N LYS A 199 -1.09 1.74 9.33
CA LYS A 199 -1.60 3.11 9.13
C LYS A 199 -2.75 3.41 10.11
N LEU A 200 -3.60 2.43 10.37
CA LEU A 200 -4.69 2.51 11.35
C LEU A 200 -4.14 2.88 12.73
N THR A 201 -3.10 2.19 13.22
CA THR A 201 -2.55 2.46 14.56
C THR A 201 -1.92 3.85 14.65
N LEU A 202 -1.25 4.31 13.59
CA LEU A 202 -0.70 5.66 13.51
C LEU A 202 -1.81 6.72 13.57
N ILE A 203 -2.82 6.60 12.70
CA ILE A 203 -3.97 7.53 12.64
C ILE A 203 -4.72 7.53 13.98
N MET A 204 -4.96 6.35 14.55
CA MET A 204 -5.63 6.21 15.85
C MET A 204 -4.92 6.97 16.96
N ARG A 205 -3.59 6.84 17.04
CA ARG A 205 -2.78 7.50 18.08
C ARG A 205 -2.77 9.01 17.90
N LEU A 206 -2.63 9.48 16.66
CA LEU A 206 -2.70 10.91 16.36
C LEU A 206 -4.07 11.50 16.72
N VAL A 207 -5.15 10.91 16.20
CA VAL A 207 -6.53 11.34 16.48
C VAL A 207 -6.79 11.34 17.98
N ARG A 208 -6.34 10.33 18.71
CA ARG A 208 -6.48 10.26 20.17
C ARG A 208 -5.79 11.44 20.85
N THR A 209 -4.52 11.72 20.51
CA THR A 209 -3.75 12.81 21.11
C THR A 209 -4.41 14.17 20.84
N GLU A 210 -4.79 14.44 19.59
CA GLU A 210 -5.47 15.68 19.21
C GLU A 210 -6.83 15.81 19.89
N MET A 211 -7.61 14.73 20.00
CA MET A 211 -8.88 14.72 20.71
C MET A 211 -8.72 15.03 22.19
N LEU A 212 -7.71 14.47 22.86
CA LEU A 212 -7.46 14.76 24.27
C LEU A 212 -7.07 16.23 24.49
N ASP A 213 -6.25 16.80 23.60
CA ASP A 213 -5.89 18.22 23.65
C ASP A 213 -7.11 19.11 23.45
N VAL A 214 -7.88 18.89 22.38
CA VAL A 214 -9.06 19.71 22.06
C VAL A 214 -10.13 19.61 23.15
N LEU A 215 -10.35 18.42 23.72
CA LEU A 215 -11.31 18.24 24.82
C LEU A 215 -10.91 18.99 26.12
N GLY A 216 -9.63 19.31 26.29
CA GLY A 216 -9.12 20.11 27.40
C GLY A 216 -9.32 21.62 27.25
N ARG A 217 -9.66 22.11 26.04
CA ARG A 217 -9.74 23.55 25.74
C ARG A 217 -11.04 24.20 26.23
N ASP A 218 -10.97 25.49 26.57
CA ASP A 218 -12.09 26.24 27.16
C ASP A 218 -13.35 26.29 26.27
N HIS A 219 -13.20 26.37 24.95
CA HIS A 219 -14.36 26.39 24.04
C HIS A 219 -15.24 25.12 24.15
N ILE A 220 -14.65 23.96 24.46
CA ILE A 220 -15.39 22.72 24.73
C ILE A 220 -16.09 22.80 26.10
N ARG A 221 -15.44 23.40 27.10
CA ARG A 221 -16.04 23.64 28.43
C ARG A 221 -17.26 24.57 28.33
N PHE A 222 -17.16 25.65 27.56
CA PHE A 222 -18.28 26.55 27.26
C PHE A 222 -19.39 25.83 26.49
N ALA A 223 -19.06 25.01 25.48
CA ALA A 223 -20.05 24.23 24.75
C ALA A 223 -20.80 23.24 25.68
N ARG A 224 -20.10 22.64 26.64
CA ARG A 224 -20.73 21.78 27.66
C ARG A 224 -21.64 22.57 28.59
N ALA A 225 -21.22 23.76 29.02
CA ALA A 225 -22.03 24.65 29.87
C ALA A 225 -23.31 25.14 29.15
N ARG A 226 -23.27 25.27 27.82
CA ARG A 226 -24.43 25.57 26.97
C ARG A 226 -25.38 24.39 26.72
N GLY A 227 -25.11 23.21 27.29
CA GLY A 227 -25.99 22.04 27.19
C GLY A 227 -25.93 21.29 25.86
N LEU A 228 -24.86 21.44 25.06
CA LEU A 228 -24.72 20.68 23.81
C LEU A 228 -24.71 19.17 24.06
N THR A 229 -25.37 18.42 23.17
CA THR A 229 -25.38 16.95 23.23
C THR A 229 -23.97 16.38 23.03
N ARG A 230 -23.69 15.20 23.61
CA ARG A 230 -22.40 14.52 23.48
C ARG A 230 -22.00 14.28 22.02
N ALA A 231 -22.97 13.96 21.16
CA ALA A 231 -22.75 13.77 19.72
C ALA A 231 -22.31 15.08 19.03
N ALA A 232 -22.98 16.20 19.33
CA ALA A 232 -22.62 17.51 18.77
C ALA A 232 -21.26 18.00 19.29
N LEU A 233 -20.95 17.71 20.55
CA LEU A 233 -19.67 18.05 21.18
C LEU A 233 -18.51 17.27 20.54
N TYR A 234 -18.62 15.94 20.48
CA TYR A 234 -17.53 15.09 19.99
C TYR A 234 -17.38 15.11 18.47
N GLY A 235 -18.49 15.08 17.72
CA GLY A 235 -18.44 15.08 16.25
C GLY A 235 -18.15 16.47 15.67
N ARG A 236 -19.01 17.46 15.97
CA ARG A 236 -18.95 18.75 15.28
C ARG A 236 -17.88 19.69 15.83
N HIS A 237 -17.63 19.66 17.14
CA HIS A 237 -16.74 20.63 17.81
C HIS A 237 -15.35 20.06 18.08
N ALA A 238 -15.24 18.82 18.57
CA ALA A 238 -13.94 18.20 18.82
C ALA A 238 -13.34 17.63 17.52
N LEU A 239 -14.01 16.66 16.87
CA LEU A 239 -13.44 15.94 15.74
C LEU A 239 -13.08 16.86 14.55
N ARG A 240 -13.91 17.85 14.22
CA ARG A 240 -13.59 18.77 13.12
C ARG A 240 -12.28 19.53 13.32
N ASN A 241 -11.96 19.88 14.57
CA ASN A 241 -10.73 20.61 14.90
C ASN A 241 -9.52 19.68 15.01
N THR A 242 -9.72 18.40 15.29
CA THR A 242 -8.64 17.40 15.40
C THR A 242 -8.26 16.75 14.07
N LEU A 243 -9.08 16.90 13.03
CA LEU A 243 -8.77 16.35 11.71
C LEU A 243 -7.74 17.17 10.91
N ILE A 244 -7.42 18.40 11.32
CA ILE A 244 -6.48 19.25 10.58
C ILE A 244 -5.11 18.56 10.42
N PRO A 245 -4.47 18.02 11.48
CA PRO A 245 -3.19 17.31 11.35
C PRO A 245 -3.33 15.92 10.70
N VAL A 246 -4.53 15.31 10.80
CA VAL A 246 -4.80 13.97 10.25
C VAL A 246 -4.89 14.00 8.73
N ILE A 247 -5.46 15.07 8.16
CA ILE A 247 -5.57 15.26 6.70
C ILE A 247 -4.22 15.53 6.04
N THR A 248 -3.24 16.03 6.80
CA THR A 248 -1.91 16.35 6.26
C THR A 248 -0.96 15.15 6.14
N ILE A 249 -1.37 13.96 6.58
CA ILE A 249 -0.61 12.70 6.55
C ILE A 249 -1.14 11.79 5.44
#